data_AF-R7S7J1-F1
#
_entry.id   AF-R7S7J1-F1
#
_cell.length_a   1.000
_cell.length_b   1.000
_cell.length_c   1.000
_cell.angle_alpha   90.00
_cell.angle_beta   90.00
_cell.angle_gamma   90.00
#
_symmetry.space_group_name_H-M   'P 1'
#
loop_
_entity.id
_entity.type
_entity.pdbx_description
1 polymer ?
#
loop_
_entity_poly.entity_id
_entity_poly.type
_entity_poly.pdbx_seq_one_letter_code
_entity_poly.pdbx_strand_id
1 'polypeptide(L)'
;MERRPIVFLIIEDPRDLLDDSATTSDTCAPDQVFGAYKPVDRRVKPIPGVFPEDARVIRQFPENPLDTLPSLPKQPPEFIPTQKITMERIEEMKINKDGFLWPKEEKLFKHIFRLNERVLAFEESDRGTFREDYFSPYIIPTIPHVPWVEKNIPIPPGIREQVIELMKGKLEAGVYE
;
A
#
# COMPACT_ATOMS: atom_id res chain seq x y z
N MET A 1 13.34 50.59 10.05
CA MET A 1 12.07 51.35 10.11
C MET A 1 11.11 50.70 9.14
N GLU A 2 9.98 50.10 9.50
CA GLU A 2 9.33 49.91 10.79
C GLU A 2 8.29 48.81 10.54
N ARG A 3 8.34 47.75 11.35
CA ARG A 3 7.34 46.67 11.34
C ARG A 3 6.09 47.22 12.02
N ARG A 4 4.94 47.19 11.34
CA ARG A 4 3.66 47.47 11.99
C ARG A 4 3.19 46.20 12.73
N PRO A 5 2.90 46.27 14.05
CA PRO A 5 2.47 45.11 14.82
C PRO A 5 0.99 44.82 14.60
N ILE A 6 0.64 43.55 14.47
CA ILE A 6 -0.74 43.08 14.56
C ILE A 6 -1.05 42.97 16.06
N VAL A 7 -2.02 43.76 16.49
CA VAL A 7 -2.51 43.87 17.87
C VAL A 7 -3.27 42.59 18.22
N PHE A 8 -2.77 41.83 19.18
CA PHE A 8 -3.51 40.78 19.86
C PHE A 8 -4.54 41.44 20.78
N LEU A 9 -5.83 41.21 20.56
CA LEU A 9 -6.85 41.54 21.55
C LEU A 9 -6.85 40.45 22.61
N ILE A 10 -6.36 40.81 23.79
CA ILE A 10 -6.51 40.09 25.04
C ILE A 10 -7.98 40.25 25.47
N ILE A 11 -8.69 39.14 25.67
CA ILE A 11 -9.88 39.11 26.53
C ILE A 11 -9.40 38.50 27.85
N GLU A 12 -9.14 39.36 28.83
CA GLU A 12 -9.08 39.00 30.24
C GLU A 12 -10.51 38.72 30.71
N ASP A 13 -10.70 37.62 31.42
CA ASP A 13 -11.78 37.48 32.41
C ASP A 13 -11.36 36.44 33.46
N PRO A 14 -11.84 36.55 34.71
CA PRO A 14 -10.96 36.67 35.86
C PRO A 14 -11.32 35.57 36.87
N ARG A 15 -10.45 34.59 37.01
CA ARG A 15 -10.47 33.72 38.20
C ARG A 15 -9.05 33.59 38.70
N ASP A 16 -8.76 34.60 39.51
CA ASP A 16 -7.69 34.73 40.48
C ASP A 16 -7.10 33.43 41.03
N LEU A 17 -5.76 33.48 41.10
CA LEU A 17 -4.92 33.14 42.26
C LEU A 17 -5.10 31.75 42.85
N LEU A 18 -4.16 30.84 42.58
CA LEU A 18 -3.49 30.04 43.63
C LEU A 18 -2.09 29.58 43.16
N ASP A 19 -1.10 30.25 43.75
CA ASP A 19 0.19 29.75 44.26
C ASP A 19 1.20 29.02 43.36
N ASP A 20 2.37 29.65 43.26
CA ASP A 20 3.64 29.06 42.87
C ASP A 20 4.08 28.00 43.88
N SER A 21 4.11 26.72 43.49
CA SER A 21 5.10 25.78 44.02
C SER A 21 5.28 24.57 43.10
N ALA A 22 6.55 24.31 42.79
CA ALA A 22 6.98 23.12 42.09
C ALA A 22 6.58 21.85 42.86
N THR A 23 5.88 20.94 42.19
CA THR A 23 5.89 19.52 42.55
C THR A 23 5.80 18.70 41.26
N THR A 24 6.94 18.13 40.89
CA THR A 24 7.07 16.98 40.00
C THR A 24 6.08 15.91 40.46
N SER A 25 5.03 15.69 39.68
CA SER A 25 4.28 14.44 39.75
C SER A 25 4.03 13.98 38.32
N ASP A 26 4.93 13.12 37.85
CA ASP A 26 4.67 12.17 36.77
C ASP A 26 3.54 11.24 37.23
N THR A 27 2.31 11.75 37.20
CA THR A 27 1.11 10.94 37.32
C THR A 27 0.54 10.84 35.91
N CYS A 28 0.94 9.78 35.20
CA CYS A 28 0.23 9.34 34.02
C CYS A 28 -1.19 8.97 34.46
N ALA A 29 -2.12 9.91 34.31
CA ALA A 29 -3.53 9.68 34.61
C ALA A 29 -4.02 8.51 33.74
N PRO A 30 -4.82 7.58 34.29
CA PRO A 30 -5.36 6.48 33.50
C PRO A 30 -6.20 7.06 32.36
N ASP A 31 -5.86 6.71 31.13
CA ASP A 31 -6.57 7.14 29.94
C ASP A 31 -8.04 6.70 30.07
N GLN A 32 -8.91 7.64 30.40
CA GLN A 32 -10.31 7.38 30.67
C GLN A 32 -10.99 7.15 29.32
N VAL A 33 -11.07 5.89 28.90
CA VAL A 33 -11.76 5.50 27.66
C VAL A 33 -13.26 5.66 27.87
N PHE A 34 -13.78 6.84 27.56
CA PHE A 34 -15.21 7.03 27.43
C PHE A 34 -15.68 6.25 26.20
N GLY A 35 -16.47 5.19 26.41
CA GLY A 35 -17.14 4.44 25.32
C GLY A 35 -18.16 5.27 24.52
N ALA A 36 -18.19 6.59 24.70
CA ALA A 36 -19.02 7.52 23.96
C ALA A 36 -18.24 8.04 22.75
N TYR A 37 -18.77 7.79 21.55
CA TYR A 37 -18.27 8.41 20.32
C TYR A 37 -18.22 9.94 20.46
N LYS A 38 -17.18 10.57 19.91
CA LYS A 38 -17.06 12.04 19.88
C LYS A 38 -18.28 12.62 19.14
N PRO A 39 -19.07 13.50 19.77
CA PRO A 39 -20.28 14.03 19.14
C PRO A 39 -19.92 14.93 17.95
N VAL A 40 -20.84 15.04 16.98
CA VAL A 40 -20.59 15.67 15.67
C VAL A 40 -20.14 17.13 15.80
N ASP A 41 -20.70 17.86 16.77
CA ASP A 41 -20.35 19.25 17.12
C ASP A 41 -18.91 19.40 17.61
N ARG A 42 -18.33 18.36 18.22
CA ARG A 42 -16.94 18.35 18.73
C ARG A 42 -15.95 17.73 17.74
N ARG A 43 -16.39 17.28 16.57
CA ARG A 43 -15.52 16.67 15.57
C ARG A 43 -14.61 17.74 14.95
N VAL A 44 -13.30 17.60 15.15
CA VAL A 44 -12.31 18.41 14.46
C VAL A 44 -12.14 17.83 13.06
N LYS A 45 -12.33 18.64 12.02
CA LYS A 45 -12.07 18.27 10.64
C LYS A 45 -10.64 18.70 10.30
N PRO A 46 -9.80 17.82 9.75
CA PRO A 46 -8.48 18.23 9.27
C PRO A 46 -8.66 19.28 8.17
N ILE A 47 -7.81 20.30 8.20
CA ILE A 47 -7.78 21.32 7.15
C ILE A 47 -7.06 20.71 5.94
N PRO A 48 -7.63 20.76 4.72
CA PRO A 48 -6.93 20.29 3.54
C PRO A 48 -5.63 21.06 3.33
N GLY A 49 -4.49 20.35 3.37
CA GLY A 49 -3.18 20.89 3.01
C GLY A 49 -2.93 20.80 1.51
N VAL A 50 -2.01 21.62 0.99
CA VAL A 50 -1.50 21.49 -0.38
C VAL A 50 -0.50 20.33 -0.40
N PHE A 51 -0.64 19.42 -1.36
CA PHE A 51 0.33 18.34 -1.56
C PHE A 51 1.64 18.94 -2.12
N PRO A 52 2.80 18.69 -1.51
CA PRO A 52 4.02 19.36 -1.90
C PRO A 52 4.58 18.74 -3.19
N GLU A 53 5.04 19.59 -4.11
CA GLU A 53 5.43 19.19 -5.47
C GLU A 53 6.69 18.31 -5.52
N ASP A 54 7.57 18.45 -4.54
CA ASP A 54 8.76 17.61 -4.35
C ASP A 54 8.42 16.17 -3.99
N ALA A 55 7.26 15.93 -3.36
CA ALA A 55 6.76 14.58 -3.04
C ALA A 55 5.95 13.95 -4.19
N ARG A 56 5.80 14.64 -5.32
CA ARG A 56 5.03 14.14 -6.47
C ARG A 56 5.75 12.96 -7.12
N VAL A 57 5.04 11.84 -7.27
CA VAL A 57 5.53 10.69 -8.04
C VAL A 57 5.57 11.04 -9.52
N ILE A 58 6.74 10.93 -10.12
CA ILE A 58 6.95 11.13 -11.55
C ILE A 58 6.91 9.76 -12.23
N ARG A 59 6.00 9.60 -13.19
CA ARG A 59 5.93 8.41 -14.06
C ARG A 59 6.57 8.70 -15.41
N GLN A 60 7.50 7.86 -15.83
CA GLN A 60 8.16 7.95 -17.13
C GLN A 60 8.14 6.60 -17.84
N PHE A 61 8.30 6.65 -19.16
CA PHE A 61 8.42 5.46 -20.01
C PHE A 61 9.74 5.57 -20.76
N PRO A 62 10.84 5.00 -20.22
CA PRO A 62 12.15 5.09 -20.84
C PRO A 62 12.20 4.40 -22.20
N GLU A 63 11.37 3.36 -22.37
CA GLU A 63 11.26 2.54 -23.57
C GLU A 63 9.78 2.40 -23.97
N ASN A 64 9.51 2.21 -25.27
CA ASN A 64 8.17 1.91 -25.73
C ASN A 64 7.83 0.45 -25.37
N PRO A 65 6.79 0.20 -24.53
CA PRO A 65 6.46 -1.14 -24.06
C PRO A 65 6.02 -2.10 -25.17
N LEU A 66 5.66 -1.57 -26.35
CA LEU A 66 5.21 -2.37 -27.48
C LEU A 66 6.37 -2.95 -28.31
N ASP A 67 7.57 -2.37 -28.20
CA ASP A 67 8.73 -2.77 -29.04
C ASP A 67 9.23 -4.18 -28.69
N THR A 68 8.99 -4.64 -27.46
CA THR A 68 9.37 -5.97 -26.99
C THR A 68 8.30 -7.06 -27.26
N LEU A 69 7.14 -6.70 -27.80
CA LEU A 69 6.05 -7.66 -27.99
C LEU A 69 6.38 -8.65 -29.12
N PRO A 70 6.35 -9.96 -28.87
CA PRO A 70 6.57 -10.95 -29.91
C PRO A 70 5.40 -10.95 -30.90
N SER A 71 5.71 -11.14 -32.19
CA SER A 71 4.68 -11.31 -33.21
C SER A 71 3.92 -12.62 -33.00
N LEU A 72 2.59 -12.57 -33.08
CA LEU A 72 1.75 -13.76 -32.87
C LEU A 72 1.75 -14.66 -34.12
N PRO A 73 1.98 -15.97 -33.97
CA PRO A 73 1.90 -16.89 -35.08
C PRO A 73 0.44 -17.06 -35.53
N LYS A 74 0.21 -17.08 -36.85
CA LYS A 74 -1.12 -17.38 -37.43
C LYS A 74 -1.59 -18.81 -37.14
N GLN A 75 -0.65 -19.72 -36.95
CA GLN A 75 -0.88 -21.12 -36.61
C GLN A 75 -0.09 -21.45 -35.35
N PRO A 76 -0.70 -21.35 -34.16
CA PRO A 76 -0.01 -21.60 -32.91
C PRO A 76 0.35 -23.10 -32.78
N PRO A 77 1.53 -23.41 -32.22
CA PRO A 77 1.92 -24.79 -31.93
C PRO A 77 1.00 -25.42 -30.88
N GLU A 78 1.03 -26.75 -30.78
CA GLU A 78 0.37 -27.45 -29.67
C GLU A 78 0.89 -26.93 -28.32
N PHE A 79 0.01 -26.88 -27.33
CA PHE A 79 0.39 -26.42 -26.01
C PHE A 79 1.28 -27.46 -25.34
N ILE A 80 2.42 -27.00 -24.82
CA ILE A 80 3.37 -27.81 -24.08
C ILE A 80 3.45 -27.22 -22.67
N PRO A 81 3.16 -28.01 -21.63
CA PRO A 81 3.28 -27.56 -20.24
C PRO A 81 4.69 -27.06 -19.95
N THR A 82 4.79 -25.94 -19.26
CA THR A 82 6.06 -25.37 -18.78
C THR A 82 6.06 -25.41 -17.25
N GLN A 83 7.20 -25.11 -16.61
CA GLN A 83 7.34 -25.16 -15.16
C GLN A 83 6.25 -24.34 -14.43
N LYS A 84 5.88 -23.16 -14.96
CA LYS A 84 4.83 -22.31 -14.37
C LYS A 84 3.44 -22.61 -14.92
N ILE A 85 3.31 -22.79 -16.23
CA ILE A 85 2.01 -23.05 -16.87
C ILE A 85 1.81 -24.55 -17.04
N THR A 86 1.14 -25.16 -16.07
CA THR A 86 0.68 -26.55 -16.12
C THR A 86 -0.70 -26.67 -16.76
N MET A 87 -1.08 -27.87 -17.18
CA MET A 87 -2.43 -28.12 -17.73
C MET A 87 -3.52 -27.79 -16.71
N GLU A 88 -3.32 -28.19 -15.45
CA GLU A 88 -4.26 -27.93 -14.35
C GLU A 88 -4.55 -26.43 -14.17
N ARG A 89 -3.49 -25.60 -14.20
CA ARG A 89 -3.63 -24.13 -14.10
C ARG A 89 -4.39 -23.54 -15.29
N ILE A 90 -4.17 -24.05 -16.50
CA ILE A 90 -4.91 -23.60 -17.70
C ILE A 90 -6.39 -23.98 -17.60
N GLU A 91 -6.70 -25.18 -17.12
CA GLU A 91 -8.08 -25.62 -16.92
C GLU A 91 -8.79 -24.77 -15.85
N GLU A 92 -8.08 -24.42 -14.77
CA GLU A 92 -8.59 -23.53 -13.73
C GLU A 92 -8.89 -22.10 -14.24
N MET A 93 -8.11 -21.60 -15.20
CA MET A 93 -8.33 -20.30 -15.84
C MET A 93 -9.63 -20.22 -16.64
N LYS A 94 -10.27 -21.34 -16.99
CA LYS A 94 -11.59 -21.40 -17.65
C LYS A 94 -11.71 -20.47 -18.88
N ILE A 95 -10.67 -20.44 -19.71
CA ILE A 95 -10.50 -19.52 -20.86
C ILE A 95 -11.74 -19.49 -21.78
N ASN A 96 -12.41 -20.63 -21.98
CA ASN A 96 -13.57 -20.75 -22.87
C ASN A 96 -14.79 -21.36 -22.16
N LYS A 97 -15.10 -20.88 -20.94
CA LYS A 97 -16.22 -21.42 -20.15
C LYS A 97 -17.57 -21.35 -20.89
N ASP A 98 -17.80 -20.26 -21.61
CA ASP A 98 -19.07 -19.98 -22.29
C ASP A 98 -19.10 -20.43 -23.76
N GLY A 99 -18.00 -21.03 -24.25
CA GLY A 99 -17.90 -21.52 -25.64
C GLY A 99 -17.86 -20.42 -26.70
N PHE A 100 -17.55 -19.17 -26.32
CA PHE A 100 -17.47 -18.03 -27.24
C PHE A 100 -16.30 -18.15 -28.23
N LEU A 101 -15.16 -18.69 -27.77
CA LEU A 101 -13.93 -18.78 -28.56
C LEU A 101 -13.93 -20.01 -29.46
N TRP A 102 -13.38 -19.86 -30.66
CA TRP A 102 -13.14 -20.99 -31.55
C TRP A 102 -11.97 -21.84 -31.03
N PRO A 103 -11.91 -23.14 -31.37
CA PRO A 103 -10.81 -24.01 -30.93
C PRO A 103 -9.41 -23.49 -31.30
N LYS A 104 -9.30 -22.79 -32.43
CA LYS A 104 -8.05 -22.15 -32.87
C LYS A 104 -7.67 -20.92 -32.03
N GLU A 105 -8.66 -20.15 -31.60
CA GLU A 105 -8.45 -18.97 -30.75
C GLU A 105 -8.07 -19.41 -29.34
N GLU A 106 -8.73 -20.43 -28.80
CA GLU A 106 -8.37 -21.02 -27.51
C GLU A 106 -6.91 -21.52 -27.53
N LYS A 107 -6.50 -22.18 -28.62
CA LYS A 107 -5.11 -22.60 -28.82
C LYS A 107 -4.14 -21.42 -28.86
N LEU A 108 -4.53 -20.31 -29.50
CA LEU A 108 -3.72 -19.09 -29.54
C LEU A 108 -3.57 -18.47 -28.14
N PHE A 109 -4.63 -18.43 -27.34
CA PHE A 109 -4.55 -17.94 -25.95
C PHE A 109 -3.61 -18.79 -25.10
N LYS A 110 -3.69 -20.12 -25.19
CA LYS A 110 -2.75 -21.03 -24.49
C LYS A 110 -1.30 -20.75 -24.88
N HIS A 111 -1.05 -20.42 -26.16
CA HIS A 111 0.28 -20.02 -26.63
C HIS A 111 0.72 -18.65 -26.07
N ILE A 112 -0.18 -17.66 -26.03
CA ILE A 112 0.11 -16.33 -25.47
C ILE A 112 0.46 -16.42 -23.98
N PHE A 113 -0.26 -17.22 -23.20
CA PHE A 113 0.04 -17.42 -21.78
C PHE A 113 1.41 -18.06 -21.58
N ARG A 114 1.78 -19.01 -22.44
CA ARG A 114 3.13 -19.60 -22.40
C ARG A 114 4.21 -18.57 -22.71
N LEU A 115 4.02 -17.72 -23.73
CA LEU A 115 4.99 -16.66 -24.07
C LEU A 115 5.17 -15.65 -22.94
N ASN A 116 4.10 -15.38 -22.19
CA ASN A 116 4.07 -14.40 -21.11
C ASN A 116 4.01 -15.04 -19.73
N GLU A 117 4.54 -16.26 -19.56
CA GLU A 117 4.40 -17.03 -18.32
C GLU A 117 4.98 -16.30 -17.08
N ARG A 118 5.95 -15.42 -17.30
CA ARG A 118 6.58 -14.61 -16.24
C ARG A 118 5.67 -13.53 -15.67
N VAL A 119 4.61 -13.15 -16.38
CA VAL A 119 3.65 -12.10 -15.96
C VAL A 119 2.59 -12.67 -15.02
N LEU A 120 2.36 -13.97 -15.07
CA LEU A 120 1.37 -14.64 -14.23
C LEU A 120 1.98 -14.99 -12.88
N ALA A 121 1.32 -14.55 -11.81
CA ALA A 121 1.72 -14.87 -10.44
C ALA A 121 0.80 -15.97 -9.89
N PHE A 122 1.38 -17.12 -9.57
CA PHE A 122 0.68 -18.22 -8.91
C PHE A 122 1.10 -18.34 -7.44
N GLU A 123 2.34 -17.98 -7.12
CA GLU A 123 2.91 -17.97 -5.78
C GLU A 123 3.34 -16.55 -5.38
N GLU A 124 3.53 -16.28 -4.08
CA GLU A 124 4.01 -14.96 -3.62
C GLU A 124 5.41 -14.65 -4.15
N SER A 125 6.22 -15.68 -4.43
CA SER A 125 7.54 -15.58 -5.05
C SER A 125 7.50 -15.09 -6.51
N ASP A 126 6.37 -15.28 -7.20
CA ASP A 126 6.17 -14.80 -8.57
C ASP A 126 5.81 -13.31 -8.62
N ARG A 127 5.59 -12.68 -7.46
CA ARG A 127 5.20 -11.28 -7.38
C ARG A 127 6.28 -10.38 -7.96
N GLY A 128 5.92 -9.65 -9.00
CA GLY A 128 6.78 -8.64 -9.58
C GLY A 128 6.83 -7.36 -8.74
N THR A 129 7.97 -6.67 -8.80
CA THR A 129 8.11 -5.27 -8.40
C THR A 129 8.06 -4.37 -9.63
N PHE A 130 7.63 -3.12 -9.45
CA PHE A 130 7.75 -2.14 -10.53
C PHE A 130 9.22 -1.82 -10.76
N ARG A 131 9.61 -1.64 -12.02
CA ARG A 131 10.95 -1.16 -12.35
C ARG A 131 11.11 0.28 -11.82
N GLU A 132 12.24 0.56 -11.20
CA GLU A 132 12.56 1.86 -10.57
C GLU A 132 12.71 3.00 -11.57
N ASP A 133 13.00 2.70 -12.84
CA ASP A 133 13.13 3.68 -13.92
C ASP A 133 11.77 4.22 -14.42
N TYR A 134 10.67 3.52 -14.13
CA TYR A 134 9.33 3.96 -14.52
C TYR A 134 8.71 4.94 -13.53
N PHE A 135 9.04 4.81 -12.24
CA PHE A 135 8.41 5.56 -11.16
C PHE A 135 9.46 6.09 -10.20
N SER A 136 9.44 7.38 -9.93
CA SER A 136 10.26 7.92 -8.83
C SER A 136 9.84 7.32 -7.49
N PRO A 137 10.76 7.18 -6.52
CA PRO A 137 10.43 6.72 -5.17
C PRO A 137 9.27 7.53 -4.56
N TYR A 138 8.39 6.85 -3.83
CA TYR A 138 7.28 7.50 -3.15
C TYR A 138 7.78 8.22 -1.90
N ILE A 139 7.54 9.52 -1.81
CA ILE A 139 7.86 10.33 -0.63
C ILE A 139 6.55 10.60 0.11
N ILE A 140 6.45 10.17 1.37
CA ILE A 140 5.31 10.50 2.23
C ILE A 140 5.59 11.88 2.82
N PRO A 141 4.86 12.95 2.43
CA PRO A 141 5.08 14.26 3.02
C PRO A 141 4.63 14.23 4.48
N THR A 142 5.55 14.57 5.39
CA THR A 142 5.27 14.62 6.82
C THR A 142 5.28 16.05 7.31
N ILE A 143 4.39 16.35 8.26
CA ILE A 143 4.41 17.58 9.03
C ILE A 143 5.33 17.32 10.24
N PRO A 144 6.07 18.30 10.78
CA PRO A 144 6.83 18.10 12.02
C PRO A 144 5.96 17.50 13.12
N HIS A 145 6.25 16.26 13.50
CA HIS A 145 5.54 15.51 14.52
C HIS A 145 6.54 14.65 15.30
N VAL A 146 6.16 14.26 16.51
CA VAL A 146 6.90 13.26 17.28
C VAL A 146 6.48 11.88 16.77
N PRO A 147 7.42 10.97 16.42
CA PRO A 147 7.07 9.62 16.04
C PRO A 147 6.23 8.95 17.12
N TRP A 148 5.08 8.39 16.73
CA TRP A 148 4.22 7.66 17.64
C TRP A 148 4.72 6.22 17.76
N VAL A 149 4.95 5.74 18.99
CA VAL A 149 5.29 4.34 19.27
C VAL A 149 4.16 3.74 20.08
N GLU A 150 3.38 2.87 19.44
CA GLU A 150 2.28 2.13 20.08
C GLU A 150 2.73 0.70 20.38
N LYS A 151 2.21 0.12 21.48
CA LYS A 151 2.47 -1.29 21.78
C LYS A 151 1.79 -2.19 20.75
N ASN A 152 2.52 -3.17 20.21
CA ASN A 152 1.95 -4.12 19.25
C ASN A 152 0.79 -4.91 19.87
N ILE A 153 -0.28 -5.08 19.08
CA ILE A 153 -1.45 -5.88 19.46
C ILE A 153 -1.01 -7.36 19.57
N PRO A 154 -1.34 -8.07 20.67
CA PRO A 154 -0.99 -9.48 20.82
C PRO A 154 -1.64 -10.34 19.75
N ILE A 155 -0.87 -11.26 19.15
CA ILE A 155 -1.38 -12.21 18.15
C ILE A 155 -2.06 -13.37 18.89
N PRO A 156 -3.34 -13.69 18.59
CA PRO A 156 -4.03 -14.82 19.20
C PRO A 156 -3.30 -16.16 18.94
N PRO A 157 -3.20 -17.05 19.93
CA PRO A 157 -2.46 -18.31 19.78
C PRO A 157 -2.92 -19.19 18.60
N GLY A 158 -4.22 -19.20 18.30
CA GLY A 158 -4.79 -20.05 17.24
C GLY A 158 -4.37 -19.67 15.82
N ILE A 159 -3.96 -18.42 15.57
CA ILE A 159 -3.51 -17.95 14.25
C ILE A 159 -2.01 -17.69 14.19
N ARG A 160 -1.30 -17.86 15.31
CA ARG A 160 0.11 -17.50 15.44
C ARG A 160 0.99 -18.18 14.39
N GLU A 161 0.78 -19.47 14.16
CA GLU A 161 1.60 -20.22 13.20
C GLU A 161 1.38 -19.74 11.75
N GLN A 162 0.13 -19.49 11.38
CA GLN A 162 -0.23 -18.97 10.04
C GLN A 162 0.39 -17.59 9.79
N VAL A 163 0.40 -16.73 10.81
CA VAL A 163 1.05 -15.41 10.71
C VAL A 163 2.56 -15.56 10.56
N ILE A 164 3.19 -16.47 11.31
CA ILE A 164 4.63 -16.72 11.19
C ILE A 164 4.98 -17.23 9.79
N GLU A 165 4.21 -18.18 9.26
CA GLU A 165 4.39 -18.72 7.90
C GLU A 165 4.25 -17.62 6.84
N LEU A 166 3.21 -16.78 6.95
CA LEU A 166 3.00 -15.65 6.05
C LEU A 166 4.16 -14.63 6.12
N MET A 167 4.67 -14.34 7.32
CA MET A 167 5.79 -13.40 7.48
C MET A 167 7.08 -13.96 6.90
N LYS A 168 7.35 -15.27 7.04
CA LYS A 168 8.49 -15.94 6.39
C LYS A 168 8.38 -15.87 4.87
N GLY A 169 7.20 -16.17 4.31
CA GLY A 169 6.99 -16.07 2.86
C GLY A 169 7.23 -14.65 2.32
N LYS A 170 6.85 -13.61 3.07
CA LYS A 170 7.11 -12.22 2.68
C LYS A 170 8.58 -11.81 2.79
N LEU A 171 9.33 -12.38 3.75
CA LEU A 171 10.78 -12.20 3.85
C LEU A 171 11.49 -12.88 2.68
N GLU A 172 11.10 -14.11 2.34
CA GLU A 172 11.65 -14.85 1.18
C GLU A 172 11.37 -14.14 -0.15
N ALA A 173 10.20 -13.51 -0.27
CA ALA A 173 9.84 -12.68 -1.42
C ALA A 173 10.54 -11.30 -1.45
N GLY A 174 11.32 -10.94 -0.42
CA GLY A 174 12.03 -9.65 -0.33
C GLY A 174 11.13 -8.44 -0.13
N VAL A 175 9.88 -8.64 0.33
CA VAL A 175 8.94 -7.54 0.62
C VAL A 175 9.27 -6.87 1.95
N TYR A 176 9.78 -7.65 2.89
CA TYR A 176 10.29 -7.17 4.17
C TYR A 176 11.81 -7.34 4.20
N GLU A 177 12.48 -6.38 4.84
CA GLU A 177 13.92 -6.35 5.11
C GLU A 177 14.19 -6.56 6.61
#